data_AF-A0A2A5M2Q2-F1
#
_entry.id   AF-A0A2A5M2Q2-F1
#
_cell.length_a   1.000
_cell.length_b   1.000
_cell.length_c   1.000
_cell.angle_alpha   90.00
_cell.angle_beta   90.00
_cell.angle_gamma   90.00
#
_symmetry.space_group_name_H-M   'P 1'
#
loop_
_entity.id
_entity.type
_entity.pdbx_description
1 polymer ?
#
loop_
_entity_poly.entity_id
_entity_poly.type
_entity_poly.pdbx_seq_one_letter_code
_entity_poly.pdbx_strand_id
1 'polypeptide(L)'
;PKTLGLSLEEIKNVSKGEDWQFNPDMSVYPQNEDGSYSKETLFMSFLKSQGGQPVESLKTTLNPKVEAYNTAMAKESFSTTSVDIGDIMTGKVDFASLFKYLASKNGKLEGQLYMYENNIPKESAMGNWALDAEIKQAIANGWKAKPSTINSYADSIMDRLNNLIGQTRV
;
A
#
# COMPACT_ATOMS: atom_id res chain seq x y z
N PRO A 1 18.99 -11.06 15.54
CA PRO A 1 18.60 -10.70 14.16
C PRO A 1 17.68 -9.47 14.17
N LYS A 2 18.20 -8.31 13.73
CA LYS A 2 17.46 -7.04 13.74
C LYS A 2 16.47 -7.00 12.58
N THR A 3 15.20 -7.27 12.89
CA THR A 3 14.05 -7.03 12.04
C THR A 3 13.62 -5.58 12.20
N LEU A 4 13.69 -4.77 11.14
CA LEU A 4 13.08 -3.43 10.97
C LEU A 4 12.98 -2.47 12.19
N GLY A 5 13.87 -2.59 13.19
CA GLY A 5 13.89 -1.69 14.34
C GLY A 5 12.68 -1.78 15.29
N LEU A 6 11.78 -2.76 15.13
CA LEU A 6 10.65 -2.98 16.02
C LEU A 6 10.75 -4.38 16.65
N SER A 7 10.67 -4.40 17.97
CA SER A 7 10.63 -5.58 18.82
C SER A 7 9.34 -6.39 18.63
N LEU A 8 9.38 -7.66 19.01
CA LEU A 8 8.22 -8.56 19.02
C LEU A 8 7.06 -8.03 19.88
N GLU A 9 7.35 -7.21 20.89
CA GLU A 9 6.32 -6.53 21.67
C GLU A 9 5.67 -5.38 20.90
N GLU A 10 6.43 -4.63 20.11
CA GLU A 10 5.91 -3.59 19.22
C GLU A 10 5.02 -4.18 18.12
N ILE A 11 5.35 -5.34 17.56
CA ILE A 11 4.49 -6.04 16.58
C ILE A 11 3.17 -6.50 17.20
N LYS A 12 3.19 -7.00 18.44
CA LYS A 12 1.96 -7.34 19.18
C LYS A 12 1.12 -6.09 19.47
N ASN A 13 1.75 -4.93 19.63
CA ASN A 13 1.07 -3.65 19.85
C ASN A 13 0.61 -2.96 18.55
N VAL A 14 1.20 -3.26 17.39
CA VAL A 14 0.68 -2.78 16.09
C VAL A 14 -0.72 -3.33 15.83
N SER A 15 -1.03 -4.56 16.28
CA SER A 15 -2.40 -5.13 16.25
C SER A 15 -3.43 -4.41 17.14
N LYS A 16 -3.00 -3.37 17.89
CA LYS A 16 -3.83 -2.55 18.78
C LYS A 16 -4.13 -1.16 18.21
N GLY A 17 -3.99 -0.96 16.90
CA GLY A 17 -4.47 0.26 16.25
C GLY A 17 -6.01 0.28 16.25
N GLU A 18 -6.59 1.17 17.03
CA GLU A 18 -8.04 1.29 17.24
C GLU A 18 -8.84 1.60 15.95
N ASP A 19 -8.18 2.14 14.92
CA ASP A 19 -8.85 2.69 13.73
C ASP A 19 -9.19 1.63 12.65
N TRP A 20 -8.61 0.43 12.74
CA TRP A 20 -8.82 -0.65 11.77
C TRP A 20 -9.32 -1.95 12.41
N GLN A 21 -9.53 -1.94 13.73
CA GLN A 21 -10.06 -3.08 14.45
C GLN A 21 -11.58 -3.13 14.27
N PHE A 22 -12.11 -4.31 13.90
CA PHE A 22 -13.55 -4.53 13.85
C PHE A 22 -14.13 -4.46 15.27
N ASN A 23 -14.48 -3.24 15.71
CA ASN A 23 -15.07 -2.95 17.02
C ASN A 23 -16.43 -2.25 16.85
N PRO A 24 -17.44 -2.97 16.33
CA PRO A 24 -18.77 -2.41 16.19
C PRO A 24 -19.44 -2.25 17.56
N ASP A 25 -20.25 -1.20 17.72
CA ASP A 25 -21.09 -1.06 18.92
C ASP A 25 -22.17 -2.15 18.93
N MET A 26 -21.95 -3.16 19.78
CA MET A 26 -22.85 -4.31 19.97
C MET A 26 -23.92 -4.06 21.03
N SER A 27 -23.84 -2.96 21.79
CA SER A 27 -24.72 -2.71 22.95
C SER A 27 -26.20 -2.55 22.59
N VAL A 28 -26.47 -2.19 21.34
CA VAL A 28 -27.81 -1.94 20.81
C VAL A 28 -28.51 -3.20 20.30
N TYR A 29 -27.83 -4.34 20.27
CA TYR A 29 -28.40 -5.59 19.73
C TYR A 29 -28.72 -6.61 20.83
N PRO A 30 -29.84 -7.34 20.70
CA PRO A 30 -30.21 -8.36 21.67
C PRO A 30 -29.24 -9.55 21.63
N GLN A 31 -28.91 -10.06 22.81
CA GLN A 31 -28.16 -11.31 22.98
C GLN A 31 -29.11 -12.50 23.10
N ASN A 32 -28.65 -13.66 22.67
CA ASN A 32 -29.27 -14.95 22.96
C ASN A 32 -29.15 -15.27 24.47
N GLU A 33 -29.90 -16.27 24.95
CA GLU A 33 -29.87 -16.69 26.36
C GLU A 33 -28.48 -17.12 26.86
N ASP A 34 -27.62 -17.58 25.95
CA ASP A 34 -26.24 -17.98 26.23
C ASP A 34 -25.23 -16.81 26.15
N GLY A 35 -25.71 -15.57 25.95
CA GLY A 35 -24.90 -14.37 25.80
C GLY A 35 -24.26 -14.20 24.42
N SER A 36 -24.53 -15.10 23.47
CA SER A 36 -24.06 -14.98 22.09
C SER A 36 -24.93 -14.03 21.26
N TYR A 37 -24.41 -13.54 20.13
CA TYR A 37 -25.20 -12.77 19.17
C TYR A 37 -25.66 -13.66 18.01
N SER A 38 -26.87 -13.40 17.50
CA SER A 38 -27.33 -14.06 16.28
C SER A 38 -26.44 -13.72 15.08
N LYS A 39 -26.45 -14.59 14.06
CA LYS A 39 -25.66 -14.38 12.83
C LYS A 39 -26.07 -13.10 12.11
N GLU A 40 -27.36 -12.80 12.13
CA GLU A 40 -27.94 -11.58 11.58
C GLU A 40 -27.43 -10.34 12.31
N THR A 41 -27.37 -10.37 13.64
CA THR A 41 -26.82 -9.29 14.46
C THR A 41 -25.34 -9.04 14.15
N LEU A 42 -24.54 -10.10 14.07
CA LEU A 42 -23.12 -10.01 13.71
C LEU A 42 -22.91 -9.48 12.28
N PHE A 43 -23.76 -9.89 11.35
CA PHE A 43 -23.72 -9.41 9.97
C PHE A 43 -24.10 -7.93 9.85
N MET A 44 -25.16 -7.48 10.53
CA MET A 44 -25.58 -6.07 10.53
C MET A 44 -24.54 -5.15 11.18
N SER A 45 -23.88 -5.67 12.21
CA SER A 45 -22.77 -5.05 12.90
C SER A 45 -21.54 -4.87 11.98
N PHE A 46 -21.22 -5.90 11.19
CA PHE A 46 -20.21 -5.84 10.13
C PHE A 46 -20.50 -4.79 9.06
N LEU A 47 -21.75 -4.71 8.58
CA LEU A 47 -22.11 -3.70 7.60
C LEU A 47 -21.91 -2.28 8.13
N LYS A 48 -22.33 -2.00 9.37
CA LYS A 48 -22.15 -0.68 9.99
C LYS A 48 -20.69 -0.30 10.17
N SER A 49 -19.81 -1.22 10.57
CA SER A 49 -18.39 -0.91 10.76
C SER A 49 -17.67 -0.56 9.45
N GLN A 50 -18.10 -1.16 8.34
CA GLN A 50 -17.54 -0.89 7.00
C GLN A 50 -18.19 0.34 6.32
N GLY A 51 -19.04 1.08 7.03
CA GLY A 51 -19.78 2.22 6.47
C GLY A 51 -20.87 1.81 5.46
N GLY A 52 -21.28 0.55 5.44
CA GLY A 52 -22.43 0.09 4.67
C GLY A 52 -23.73 0.47 5.38
N GLN A 53 -24.61 1.20 4.70
CA GLN A 53 -25.98 1.41 5.20
C GLN A 53 -26.90 0.33 4.61
N PRO A 54 -27.48 -0.55 5.43
CA PRO A 54 -28.53 -1.46 4.97
C PRO A 54 -29.81 -0.67 4.69
N VAL A 55 -30.59 -1.08 3.68
CA VAL A 55 -31.96 -0.57 3.53
C VAL A 55 -32.91 -1.43 4.34
N GLU A 56 -33.71 -0.79 5.19
CA GLU A 56 -34.73 -1.46 5.99
C GLU A 56 -35.80 -2.05 5.07
N SER A 57 -35.71 -3.36 4.84
CA SER A 57 -36.70 -4.12 4.07
C SER A 57 -36.71 -5.58 4.53
N LEU A 58 -37.75 -6.33 4.18
CA LEU A 58 -37.85 -7.78 4.45
C LEU A 58 -36.70 -8.59 3.83
N LYS A 59 -35.94 -8.01 2.89
CA LYS A 59 -34.66 -8.52 2.39
C LYS A 59 -33.57 -7.48 2.63
N THR A 60 -32.65 -7.76 3.55
CA THR A 60 -31.52 -6.87 3.83
C THR A 60 -30.64 -6.74 2.58
N THR A 61 -30.64 -5.57 1.95
CA THR A 61 -29.74 -5.21 0.85
C THR A 61 -28.95 -3.96 1.23
N LEU A 62 -27.75 -3.78 0.67
CA LEU A 62 -26.98 -2.55 0.84
C LEU A 62 -27.71 -1.37 0.15
N ASN A 63 -27.56 -0.17 0.72
CA ASN A 63 -28.08 1.05 0.12
C ASN A 63 -27.27 1.34 -1.16
N PRO A 64 -27.90 1.28 -2.35
CA PRO A 64 -27.19 1.39 -3.62
C PRO A 64 -26.50 2.75 -3.80
N LYS A 65 -26.97 3.82 -3.13
CA LYS A 65 -26.29 5.13 -3.16
C LYS A 65 -24.97 5.11 -2.38
N VAL A 66 -24.94 4.44 -1.23
CA VAL A 66 -23.76 4.32 -0.38
C VAL A 66 -22.75 3.35 -1.01
N GLU A 67 -23.23 2.26 -1.60
CA GLU A 67 -22.38 1.34 -2.37
C GLU A 67 -21.74 2.03 -3.58
N ALA A 68 -22.52 2.81 -4.35
CA ALA A 68 -22.01 3.59 -5.48
C ALA A 68 -20.98 4.64 -5.03
N TYR A 69 -21.24 5.34 -3.91
CA TYR A 69 -20.31 6.30 -3.33
C TYR A 69 -19.01 5.65 -2.85
N ASN A 70 -19.08 4.57 -2.08
CA ASN A 70 -17.90 3.84 -1.61
C ASN A 70 -17.09 3.26 -2.77
N THR A 71 -17.77 2.76 -3.82
CA THR A 71 -17.12 2.29 -5.05
C THR A 71 -16.44 3.43 -5.81
N ALA A 72 -17.07 4.61 -5.89
CA ALA A 72 -16.49 5.79 -6.52
C ALA A 72 -15.28 6.32 -5.74
N MET A 73 -15.38 6.42 -4.42
CA MET A 73 -14.28 6.83 -3.54
C MET A 73 -13.11 5.85 -3.58
N ALA A 74 -13.37 4.54 -3.63
CA ALA A 74 -12.33 3.53 -3.84
C ALA A 74 -11.66 3.66 -5.21
N LYS A 75 -12.41 3.97 -6.28
CA LYS A 75 -11.85 4.24 -7.61
C LYS A 75 -11.04 5.53 -7.67
N GLU A 76 -11.49 6.60 -7.02
CA GLU A 76 -10.77 7.87 -6.97
C GLU A 76 -9.53 7.83 -6.07
N SER A 77 -9.53 6.97 -5.04
CA SER A 77 -8.36 6.78 -4.15
C SER A 77 -7.16 6.12 -4.84
N PHE A 78 -7.34 5.50 -6.02
CA PHE A 78 -6.28 4.80 -6.77
C PHE A 78 -5.93 5.40 -8.14
N SER A 79 -6.27 6.67 -8.41
CA SER A 79 -6.00 7.27 -9.73
C SER A 79 -5.15 8.54 -9.68
N THR A 80 -3.86 8.41 -9.40
CA THR A 80 -2.87 9.47 -9.72
C THR A 80 -1.61 8.97 -10.45
N THR A 81 -1.49 7.67 -10.68
CA THR A 81 -0.39 7.09 -11.45
C THR A 81 -1.03 6.29 -12.60
N SER A 82 -0.63 6.56 -13.84
CA SER A 82 -1.20 5.92 -15.04
C SER A 82 -0.81 4.43 -15.18
N VAL A 83 -0.34 3.82 -14.10
CA VAL A 83 0.01 2.40 -13.97
C VAL A 83 -0.56 1.95 -12.63
N ASP A 84 -1.69 1.24 -12.68
CA ASP A 84 -2.31 0.65 -11.49
C ASP A 84 -1.46 -0.54 -11.01
N ILE A 85 -1.30 -0.69 -9.69
CA ILE A 85 -0.68 -1.87 -9.08
C ILE A 85 -1.47 -3.14 -9.50
N GLY A 86 -2.78 -3.04 -9.69
CA GLY A 86 -3.61 -4.11 -10.23
C GLY A 86 -3.20 -4.53 -11.66
N ASP A 87 -2.84 -3.58 -12.51
CA ASP A 87 -2.39 -3.88 -13.88
C ASP A 87 -0.99 -4.53 -13.90
N ILE A 88 -0.14 -4.18 -12.94
CA ILE A 88 1.15 -4.86 -12.71
C ILE A 88 0.93 -6.29 -12.23
N MET A 89 0.10 -6.49 -11.20
CA MET A 89 -0.16 -7.81 -10.61
C MET A 89 -0.84 -8.76 -11.59
N THR A 90 -1.66 -8.23 -12.51
CA THR A 90 -2.31 -9.01 -13.56
C THR A 90 -1.44 -9.20 -14.81
N GLY A 91 -0.22 -8.65 -14.84
CA GLY A 91 0.73 -8.78 -15.94
C GLY A 91 0.38 -7.96 -17.19
N LYS A 92 -0.60 -7.06 -17.12
CA LYS A 92 -0.94 -6.15 -18.22
C LYS A 92 0.14 -5.10 -18.47
N VAL A 93 0.85 -4.71 -17.41
CA VAL A 93 1.99 -3.80 -17.47
C VAL A 93 3.16 -4.48 -16.78
N ASP A 94 4.34 -4.46 -17.41
CA ASP A 94 5.54 -4.96 -16.75
C ASP A 94 5.96 -4.04 -15.60
N PHE A 95 6.55 -4.62 -14.54
CA PHE A 95 6.94 -3.86 -13.36
C PHE A 95 7.96 -2.75 -13.69
N ALA A 96 8.84 -2.97 -14.67
CA ALA A 96 9.83 -1.99 -15.11
C ALA A 96 9.19 -0.73 -15.73
N SER A 97 8.03 -0.85 -16.36
CA SER A 97 7.28 0.25 -16.98
C SER A 97 6.74 1.22 -15.93
N LEU A 98 6.43 0.75 -14.73
CA LEU A 98 6.14 1.63 -13.59
C LEU A 98 7.35 2.52 -13.26
N PHE A 99 8.56 1.96 -13.19
CA PHE A 99 9.77 2.72 -12.88
C PHE A 99 10.14 3.69 -14.01
N LYS A 100 9.96 3.29 -15.27
CA LYS A 100 10.13 4.20 -16.42
C LYS A 100 9.16 5.39 -16.34
N TYR A 101 7.90 5.12 -16.03
CA TYR A 101 6.89 6.16 -15.81
C TYR A 101 7.28 7.08 -14.65
N LEU A 102 7.60 6.52 -13.48
CA LEU A 102 7.96 7.28 -12.28
C LEU A 102 9.25 8.10 -12.46
N ALA A 103 10.22 7.59 -13.22
CA ALA A 103 11.41 8.34 -13.61
C ALA A 103 11.06 9.51 -14.53
N SER A 104 10.08 9.36 -15.43
CA SER A 104 9.69 10.40 -16.38
C SER A 104 8.81 11.52 -15.81
N LYS A 105 8.04 11.25 -14.74
CA LYS A 105 6.89 12.10 -14.38
C LYS A 105 7.08 13.09 -13.24
N ASN A 106 8.13 13.03 -12.43
CA ASN A 106 8.36 14.00 -11.33
C ASN A 106 9.73 13.86 -10.62
N GLY A 107 10.74 13.25 -11.25
CA GLY A 107 12.07 13.10 -10.64
C GLY A 107 12.12 12.30 -9.32
N LYS A 108 11.01 11.67 -8.91
CA LYS A 108 10.88 10.96 -7.61
C LYS A 108 11.87 9.80 -7.47
N LEU A 109 12.34 9.27 -8.60
CA LEU A 109 13.31 8.18 -8.65
C LEU A 109 14.71 8.62 -9.09
N GLU A 110 14.90 9.85 -9.58
CA GLU A 110 16.17 10.24 -10.22
C GLU A 110 17.36 10.12 -9.28
N GLY A 111 17.23 10.57 -8.02
CA GLY A 111 18.31 10.40 -7.04
C GLY A 111 18.59 8.94 -6.70
N GLN A 112 17.57 8.10 -6.59
CA GLN A 112 17.74 6.67 -6.32
C GLN A 112 18.38 5.94 -7.49
N LEU A 113 17.98 6.28 -8.73
CA LEU A 113 18.55 5.74 -9.95
C LEU A 113 19.99 6.23 -10.16
N TYR A 114 20.31 7.48 -9.80
CA TYR A 114 21.66 8.01 -9.86
C TYR A 114 22.58 7.24 -8.92
N MET A 115 22.16 7.05 -7.67
CA MET A 115 22.92 6.28 -6.70
C MET A 115 23.10 4.83 -7.16
N TYR A 116 22.03 4.21 -7.67
CA TYR A 116 22.09 2.85 -8.19
C TYR A 116 23.06 2.72 -9.38
N GLU A 117 23.00 3.63 -10.36
CA GLU A 117 23.88 3.61 -11.53
C GLU A 117 25.36 3.82 -11.16
N ASN A 118 25.62 4.60 -10.12
CA ASN A 118 26.98 4.89 -9.63
C ASN A 118 27.44 3.96 -8.50
N ASN A 119 26.70 2.89 -8.20
CA ASN A 119 26.99 1.95 -7.10
C ASN A 119 27.15 2.63 -5.73
N ILE A 120 26.44 3.73 -5.51
CA ILE A 120 26.44 4.45 -4.24
C ILE A 120 25.45 3.74 -3.30
N PRO A 121 25.92 3.22 -2.15
CA PRO A 121 25.05 2.54 -1.21
C PRO A 121 24.05 3.53 -0.62
N LYS A 122 22.80 3.08 -0.44
CA LYS A 122 21.70 3.91 0.10
C LYS A 122 22.01 4.47 1.49
N GLU A 123 22.85 3.77 2.26
CA GLU A 123 23.31 4.18 3.58
C GLU A 123 24.14 5.47 3.52
N SER A 124 24.81 5.74 2.40
CA SER A 124 25.58 6.97 2.18
C SER A 124 24.70 8.21 1.94
N ALA A 125 23.39 8.05 1.74
CA ALA A 125 22.46 9.16 1.51
C ALA A 125 21.97 9.83 2.82
N MET A 126 22.01 9.13 3.95
CA MET A 126 21.45 9.65 5.20
C MET A 126 22.31 10.80 5.75
N GLY A 127 21.76 12.03 5.69
CA GLY A 127 22.42 13.23 6.22
C GLY A 127 23.61 13.73 5.37
N ASN A 128 23.82 13.16 4.19
CA ASN A 128 24.93 13.52 3.31
C ASN A 128 24.53 14.62 2.33
N TRP A 129 24.65 15.87 2.79
CA TRP A 129 24.32 17.07 2.03
C TRP A 129 25.19 17.22 0.76
N ALA A 130 26.43 16.73 0.78
CA ALA A 130 27.33 16.80 -0.37
C ALA A 130 26.84 15.89 -1.51
N LEU A 131 26.43 14.67 -1.18
CA LEU A 131 25.83 13.74 -2.14
C LEU A 131 24.49 14.26 -2.68
N ASP A 132 23.64 14.84 -1.82
CA ASP A 132 22.38 15.45 -2.26
C ASP A 132 22.62 16.61 -3.25
N ALA A 133 23.61 17.46 -2.98
CA ALA A 133 24.00 18.54 -3.89
C ALA A 133 24.56 18.02 -5.23
N GLU A 134 25.40 16.98 -5.20
CA GLU A 134 25.94 16.32 -6.39
C GLU A 134 24.81 15.78 -7.28
N ILE A 135 23.88 15.04 -6.68
CA ILE A 135 22.73 14.45 -7.39
C ILE A 135 21.86 15.55 -8.01
N LYS A 136 21.52 16.59 -7.23
CA LYS A 136 20.75 17.73 -7.72
C LYS A 136 21.44 18.44 -8.88
N GLN A 137 22.76 18.60 -8.81
CA GLN A 137 23.54 19.22 -9.87
C GLN A 137 23.59 18.35 -11.13
N ALA A 138 23.76 17.03 -10.99
CA ALA A 138 23.73 16.09 -12.11
C ALA A 138 22.37 16.14 -12.84
N ILE A 139 21.26 16.11 -12.08
CA ILE A 139 19.90 16.20 -12.64
C ILE A 139 19.69 17.55 -13.33
N ALA A 140 20.11 18.66 -12.70
CA ALA A 140 20.04 19.99 -13.31
C ALA A 140 20.84 20.10 -14.61
N ASN A 141 21.95 19.35 -14.73
CA ASN A 141 22.77 19.24 -15.93
C ASN A 141 22.18 18.28 -16.98
N GLY A 142 20.96 17.77 -16.78
CA GLY A 142 20.26 16.92 -17.74
C GLY A 142 20.60 15.44 -17.64
N TRP A 143 21.22 15.00 -16.54
CA TRP A 143 21.39 13.57 -16.27
C TRP A 143 20.02 12.87 -16.25
N LYS A 144 19.96 11.71 -16.90
CA LYS A 144 18.81 10.81 -16.89
C LYS A 144 19.32 9.38 -16.82
N ALA A 145 18.64 8.56 -16.02
CA ALA A 145 18.96 7.14 -15.90
C ALA A 145 18.87 6.44 -17.26
N LYS A 146 19.83 5.54 -17.54
CA LYS A 146 19.76 4.71 -18.76
C LYS A 146 18.58 3.74 -18.67
N PRO A 147 17.92 3.37 -19.79
CA PRO A 147 16.85 2.38 -19.78
C PRO A 147 17.27 1.04 -19.14
N SER A 148 18.52 0.62 -19.34
CA SER A 148 19.09 -0.57 -18.71
C SER A 148 19.17 -0.45 -17.19
N THR A 149 19.58 0.72 -16.67
CA THR A 149 19.61 1.02 -15.23
C THR A 149 18.22 0.88 -14.63
N ILE A 150 17.19 1.42 -15.29
CA ILE A 150 15.81 1.35 -14.82
C ILE A 150 15.31 -0.10 -14.78
N ASN A 151 15.62 -0.89 -15.82
CA ASN A 151 15.24 -2.31 -15.84
C ASN A 151 15.93 -3.10 -14.72
N SER A 152 17.26 -2.98 -14.58
CA SER A 152 17.99 -3.69 -13.52
C SER A 152 17.58 -3.25 -12.11
N TYR A 153 17.24 -1.98 -11.94
CA TYR A 153 16.68 -1.48 -10.69
C TYR A 153 15.33 -2.13 -10.38
N ALA A 154 14.44 -2.21 -11.37
CA ALA A 154 13.14 -2.88 -11.22
C ALA A 154 13.31 -4.38 -10.87
N ASP A 155 14.22 -5.08 -11.54
CA ASP A 155 14.54 -6.49 -11.26
C ASP A 155 15.04 -6.66 -9.82
N SER A 156 15.95 -5.78 -9.37
CA SER A 156 16.45 -5.79 -7.99
C SER A 156 15.34 -5.61 -6.94
N ILE A 157 14.35 -4.76 -7.22
CA ILE A 157 13.19 -4.59 -6.33
C ILE A 157 12.30 -5.85 -6.36
N MET A 158 12.07 -6.46 -7.53
CA MET A 158 11.30 -7.71 -7.64
C MET A 158 11.98 -8.87 -6.91
N ASP A 159 13.29 -9.01 -7.02
CA ASP A 159 14.05 -10.03 -6.30
C ASP A 159 13.93 -9.85 -4.79
N ARG A 160 14.04 -8.61 -4.31
CA ARG A 160 13.86 -8.30 -2.87
C ARG A 160 12.43 -8.59 -2.41
N LEU A 161 11.43 -8.27 -3.22
CA LEU A 161 10.02 -8.56 -2.93
C LEU A 161 9.78 -10.08 -2.89
N ASN A 162 10.28 -10.82 -3.88
CA ASN A 162 10.18 -12.28 -3.96
C ASN A 162 10.86 -12.94 -2.75
N ASN A 163 12.02 -12.44 -2.35
CA ASN A 163 12.71 -12.92 -1.15
C ASN A 163 11.90 -12.67 0.13
N LEU A 164 11.25 -11.51 0.25
CA LEU A 164 10.38 -11.20 1.39
C LEU A 164 9.15 -12.11 1.42
N ILE A 165 8.48 -12.32 0.29
CA ILE A 165 7.30 -13.18 0.17
C ILE A 165 7.69 -14.66 0.38
N GLY A 166 8.84 -15.08 -0.13
CA GLY A 166 9.37 -16.43 0.07
C GLY A 166 9.63 -16.74 1.54
N GLN A 167 10.02 -15.74 2.34
CA GLN A 167 10.21 -15.88 3.79
C GLN A 167 8.90 -15.95 4.59
N THR A 168 7.77 -15.49 4.03
CA THR A 168 6.47 -15.45 4.71
C THR A 168 5.52 -16.58 4.28
N ARG A 169 5.91 -17.41 3.31
CA ARG A 169 5.21 -18.66 2.99
C ARG A 169 5.48 -19.70 4.07
N VAL A 170 4.47 -19.97 4.89
CA VAL A 170 4.40 -21.05 5.88
C VAL A 170 4.01 -22.36 5.20
#